data_AF-A0A538FAS3-F1
#
_entry.id   AF-A0A538FAS3-F1
#
_cell.length_a   1.000
_cell.length_b   1.000
_cell.length_c   1.000
_cell.angle_alpha   90.00
_cell.angle_beta   90.00
_cell.angle_gamma   90.00
#
_symmetry.space_group_name_H-M   'P 1'
#
loop_
_entity.id
_entity.type
_entity.pdbx_description
1 polymer ?
#
loop_
_entity_poly.entity_id
_entity_poly.type
_entity_poly.pdbx_seq_one_letter_code
_entity_poly.pdbx_strand_id
1 'polypeptide(L)' 'MAPPRYRCGACGNLTRFDVTVTRRTRSFHHFTVGGELVVEDEEVLGEVVEDVTCRWCGSGRAVEVVPADSQV' A
#
# COMPACT_ATOMS: atom_id res chain seq x y z
N MET A 1 -2.69 0.47 11.36
CA MET A 1 -1.23 0.42 11.12
C MET A 1 -0.86 1.62 10.26
N ALA A 2 0.16 2.40 10.61
CA ALA A 2 0.64 3.44 9.70
C ALA A 2 1.29 2.77 8.46
N PRO A 3 1.14 3.34 7.26
CA PRO A 3 1.79 2.79 6.07
C PRO A 3 3.31 2.84 6.22
N PRO A 4 4.03 1.82 5.71
CA PRO A 4 5.49 1.80 5.75
C PRO A 4 6.08 3.00 5.01
N ARG A 5 7.23 3.51 5.49
CA ARG A 5 8.01 4.53 4.79
C ARG A 5 9.06 3.85 3.93
N TYR A 6 9.35 4.43 2.76
CA TYR A 6 10.31 3.88 1.82
C TYR A 6 11.41 4.89 1.50
N ARG A 7 12.63 4.39 1.29
CA ARG A 7 13.77 5.17 0.80
C ARG A 7 14.43 4.44 -0.36
N CYS A 8 14.69 5.15 -1.45
CA CYS A 8 15.50 4.62 -2.54
C CYS A 8 16.98 4.90 -2.27
N GLY A 9 17.76 3.87 -1.98
CA GLY A 9 19.22 3.95 -1.83
C GLY A 9 19.98 4.28 -3.13
N ALA A 10 19.34 4.15 -4.30
CA ALA A 10 19.98 4.45 -5.58
C ALA A 10 19.96 5.95 -5.96
N CYS A 11 18.87 6.67 -5.66
CA CYS A 11 18.71 8.06 -6.07
C CYS A 11 18.24 9.01 -4.96
N GLY A 12 18.08 8.52 -3.73
CA GLY A 12 17.68 9.32 -2.57
C GLY A 12 16.20 9.70 -2.51
N ASN A 13 15.36 9.19 -3.40
CA ASN A 13 13.92 9.48 -3.37
C ASN A 13 13.26 8.91 -2.10
N LEU A 14 12.36 9.71 -1.51
CA LEU A 14 11.63 9.41 -0.26
C LEU A 14 10.11 9.53 -0.40
N THR A 15 9.60 9.96 -1.56
CA THR A 15 8.21 10.44 -1.66
C THR A 15 7.39 9.82 -2.78
N ARG A 16 8.01 9.08 -3.72
CA ARG A 16 7.29 8.51 -4.89
C ARG A 16 7.68 7.07 -5.18
N PHE A 17 6.80 6.14 -4.87
CA PHE A 17 6.98 4.71 -5.10
C PHE A 17 5.72 4.11 -5.69
N ASP A 18 5.89 3.20 -6.63
CA ASP A 18 4.82 2.29 -7.03
C ASP A 18 4.86 1.10 -6.07
N VAL A 19 3.73 0.78 -5.45
CA VAL A 19 3.62 -0.27 -4.43
C VAL A 19 2.55 -1.25 -4.90
N THR A 20 2.93 -2.52 -5.06
CA THR A 20 1.99 -3.60 -5.37
C THR A 20 1.67 -4.34 -4.08
N VAL A 21 0.37 -4.50 -3.78
CA VAL A 21 -0.10 -5.19 -2.58
C VAL A 21 -1.16 -6.22 -2.90
N THR A 22 -1.09 -7.36 -2.21
CA THR A 22 -2.21 -8.30 -2.12
C THR A 22 -2.94 -8.05 -0.80
N ARG A 23 -4.23 -7.70 -0.90
CA ARG A 23 -5.10 -7.46 0.26
C ARG A 23 -6.24 -8.46 0.29
N ARG A 24 -6.48 -9.04 1.47
CA ARG A 24 -7.64 -9.89 1.74
C ARG A 24 -8.61 -9.13 2.64
N THR A 25 -9.83 -8.91 2.16
CA THR A 25 -10.88 -8.21 2.91
C THR A 25 -12.13 -9.06 3.06
N ARG A 26 -12.94 -8.72 4.06
CA ARG A 26 -14.34 -9.13 4.19
C ARG A 26 -15.18 -7.87 4.15
N SER A 27 -16.21 -7.83 3.32
CA SER A 27 -17.09 -6.67 3.20
C SER A 27 -18.55 -7.08 3.38
N PHE A 28 -19.32 -6.23 4.06
CA PHE A 28 -20.77 -6.36 4.17
C PHE A 28 -21.42 -5.63 2.99
N HIS A 29 -22.07 -6.40 2.13
CA HIS A 29 -22.68 -5.92 0.88
C HIS A 29 -24.17 -5.70 1.12
N HIS A 30 -24.62 -4.47 0.95
CA HIS A 30 -26.02 -4.11 0.96
C HIS A 30 -26.43 -3.72 -0.46
N PHE A 31 -27.34 -4.50 -1.05
CA PHE A 31 -27.93 -4.20 -2.33
C PHE A 31 -29.25 -3.44 -2.14
N THR A 32 -29.45 -2.36 -2.90
CA THR A 32 -30.78 -1.75 -3.00
C THR A 32 -31.73 -2.70 -3.72
N VAL A 33 -33.03 -2.46 -3.62
CA VAL A 33 -34.05 -3.23 -4.37
C VAL A 33 -33.82 -3.13 -5.89
N GLY A 34 -33.25 -2.00 -6.36
CA GLY A 34 -32.87 -1.80 -7.76
C GLY A 34 -31.56 -2.48 -8.19
N GLY A 35 -30.85 -3.14 -7.27
CA GLY A 35 -29.62 -3.90 -7.54
C GLY A 35 -28.32 -3.11 -7.42
N GLU A 36 -28.36 -1.87 -6.94
CA GLU A 36 -27.15 -1.07 -6.71
C GLU A 36 -26.43 -1.56 -5.44
N LEU A 37 -25.10 -1.74 -5.52
CA LEU A 37 -24.27 -2.20 -4.40
C LEU A 37 -23.76 -1.03 -3.56
N VAL A 38 -23.98 -1.11 -2.25
CA VAL A 38 -23.31 -0.32 -1.22
C VAL A 38 -22.51 -1.28 -0.34
N VAL A 39 -21.22 -0.99 -0.13
CA VAL A 39 -20.42 -1.67 0.90
C VAL A 39 -20.52 -0.85 2.16
N GLU A 40 -21.25 -1.33 3.17
CA GLU A 40 -21.49 -0.57 4.40
C GLU A 40 -20.38 -0.75 5.44
N ASP A 41 -19.72 -1.91 5.44
CA ASP A 41 -18.59 -2.20 6.32
C ASP A 41 -17.53 -3.02 5.56
N GLU A 42 -16.26 -2.74 5.83
CA GLU A 42 -15.13 -3.46 5.27
C GLU A 42 -14.06 -3.71 6.34
N GLU A 43 -13.74 -4.98 6.53
CA GLU A 43 -12.67 -5.43 7.41
C GLU A 43 -11.49 -5.95 6.57
N VAL A 44 -10.30 -5.40 6.81
CA VAL A 44 -9.06 -5.91 6.23
C VAL A 44 -8.51 -7.05 7.07
N LEU A 45 -8.57 -8.26 6.53
CA LEU A 45 -8.13 -9.50 7.19
C LEU A 45 -6.62 -9.77 7.02
N GLY A 46 -5.98 -9.08 6.08
CA GLY A 46 -4.55 -9.20 5.81
C GLY A 46 -4.12 -8.39 4.60
N GLU A 47 -2.90 -7.90 4.64
CA GLU A 47 -2.26 -7.17 3.55
C GLU A 47 -0.79 -7.58 3.48
N VAL A 48 -0.32 -7.84 2.27
CA VAL A 48 1.07 -8.19 1.98
C VAL A 48 1.56 -7.27 0.88
N VAL A 49 2.68 -6.60 1.11
CA VAL A 49 3.39 -5.83 0.08
C VAL A 49 4.21 -6.81 -0.75
N GLU A 50 3.96 -6.84 -2.05
CA GLU A 50 4.58 -7.77 -3.00
C GLU A 50 5.81 -7.17 -3.68
N ASP A 51 5.68 -5.92 -4.13
CA ASP A 51 6.76 -5.20 -4.80
C ASP A 51 6.72 -3.70 -4.46
N VAL A 52 7.90 -3.09 -4.44
CA VAL A 52 8.04 -1.64 -4.32
C VAL A 52 9.08 -1.16 -5.31
N THR A 53 8.67 -0.27 -6.22
CA THR A 53 9.54 0.30 -7.23
C THR A 53 9.64 1.81 -7.07
N CYS A 54 10.87 2.34 -7.07
CA CYS A 54 11.10 3.78 -7.06
C CYS A 54 10.60 4.39 -8.38
N ARG A 55 9.55 5.20 -8.32
CA ARG A 55 8.96 5.79 -9.53
C ARG A 55 9.84 6.84 -10.21
N TRP A 56 10.86 7.34 -9.51
CA TRP A 56 11.79 8.31 -10.06
C TRP A 56 12.86 7.69 -10.96
N CYS A 57 13.55 6.65 -10.48
CA CYS A 57 14.67 6.02 -11.20
C CYS A 57 14.37 4.61 -11.71
N GLY A 58 13.20 4.06 -11.41
CA GLY A 58 12.77 2.71 -11.80
C GLY A 58 13.41 1.57 -11.00
N SER A 59 14.25 1.87 -10.00
CA SER A 59 14.89 0.82 -9.20
C SER A 59 13.93 0.26 -8.14
N GLY A 60 13.64 -1.05 -8.21
CA GLY A 60 12.99 -1.79 -7.12
C GLY A 60 13.99 -2.34 -6.09
N ARG A 61 15.11 -2.91 -6.57
CA ARG A 61 16.13 -3.55 -5.71
C ARG A 61 16.83 -2.63 -4.70
N ALA A 62 16.77 -1.32 -4.91
CA ALA A 62 17.40 -0.32 -4.05
C ALA A 62 16.39 0.36 -3.11
N VAL A 63 15.16 -0.14 -3.01
CA VAL A 63 14.16 0.40 -2.10
C VAL A 63 14.28 -0.30 -0.74
N GLU A 64 14.39 0.51 0.31
CA GLU A 64 14.50 0.09 1.70
C GLU A 64 13.27 0.55 2.47
N VAL A 65 12.72 -0.32 3.32
CA VAL A 65 11.68 0.05 4.29
C VAL A 65 12.36 0.78 5.45
N VAL A 66 11.90 1.99 5.73
CA VAL A 66 12.41 2.82 6.82
C VAL A 66 11.44 2.72 8.00
N PRO A 67 11.93 2.56 9.24
CA PRO A 67 11.08 2.64 10.42
C PRO A 67 10.31 3.97 10.44
N ALA A 68 9.05 3.91 10.86
CA ALA A 68 8.21 5.11 10.96
C ALA A 68 8.85 6.20 11.85
N ASP A 69 9.63 5.76 12.85
CA ASP A 69 10.21 6.60 13.91
C ASP A 69 11.63 7.09 13.60
N SER A 70 12.23 6.69 12.47
CA SER A 70 13.54 7.21 12.08
C SER A 70 13.40 8.64 11.56
N GLN A 71 13.65 9.58 12.46
CA GLN A 71 13.91 10.98 12.15
C GLN A 71 15.39 11.11 11.79
N VAL A 72 15.67 11.47 10.54
CA VAL A 72 16.94 12.07 10.09
C VAL A 72 16.60 13.32 9.31
#